data_AF-A0A9D8AD09-F1
#
_entry.id   AF-A0A9D8AD09-F1
#
_cell.length_a   1.000
_cell.length_b   1.000
_cell.length_c   1.000
_cell.angle_alpha   90.00
_cell.angle_beta   90.00
_cell.angle_gamma   90.00
#
_symmetry.space_group_name_H-M   'P 1'
#
loop_
_entity.id
_entity.type
_entity.pdbx_description
1 polymer ?
#
loop_
_entity_poly.entity_id
_entity_poly.type
_entity_poly.pdbx_seq_one_letter_code
_entity_poly.pdbx_strand_id
1 'polypeptide(L)'
;MNDSESSYYLGDKIASLFPKTEYLDKLVEKLQDSDQNIKYAVAYLAMFKMRWQKSGHDIRNRPDILGTLYSLGSIKNNGKERVPHAKPISNSFGTVAQGFYDLGLLLNQYPK
;
A
#
# COMPACT_ATOMS: atom_id res chain seq x y z
N MET A 1 -8.27 -3.67 6.32
CA MET A 1 -8.91 -3.76 4.98
C MET A 1 -10.41 -4.04 5.07
N ASN A 2 -10.88 -4.83 6.04
CA ASN A 2 -12.29 -5.26 6.11
C ASN A 2 -13.14 -4.49 7.14
N ASP A 3 -12.62 -3.36 7.63
CA ASP A 3 -13.30 -2.50 8.59
C ASP A 3 -13.83 -1.28 7.83
N SER A 4 -15.16 -1.15 7.72
CA SER A 4 -15.85 -0.11 6.94
C SER A 4 -15.62 1.29 7.51
N GLU A 5 -15.42 1.39 8.83
CA GLU A 5 -15.23 2.66 9.53
C GLU A 5 -13.77 3.14 9.44
N SER A 6 -12.87 2.29 8.93
CA SER A 6 -11.46 2.63 8.79
C SER A 6 -11.23 3.73 7.74
N SER A 7 -10.36 4.68 8.08
CA SER A 7 -9.83 5.67 7.12
C SER A 7 -9.06 5.01 5.95
N TYR A 8 -8.67 3.74 6.09
CA TYR A 8 -8.01 2.93 5.07
C TYR A 8 -8.97 1.98 4.33
N TYR A 9 -10.27 2.06 4.58
CA TYR A 9 -11.24 1.18 3.92
C TYR A 9 -11.27 1.41 2.41
N LEU A 10 -11.20 0.32 1.63
CA LEU A 10 -11.17 0.34 0.16
C LEU A 10 -12.52 0.03 -0.48
N GLY A 11 -13.56 -0.21 0.32
CA GLY A 11 -14.89 -0.59 -0.16
C GLY A 11 -15.10 -2.11 -0.20
N ASP A 12 -16.37 -2.50 -0.18
CA ASP A 12 -16.82 -3.89 0.01
C ASP A 12 -16.27 -4.83 -1.07
N LYS A 13 -16.25 -4.36 -2.33
CA LYS A 13 -15.75 -5.13 -3.48
C LYS A 13 -14.28 -5.53 -3.32
N ILE A 14 -13.45 -4.67 -2.73
CA ILE A 14 -12.04 -4.99 -2.49
C ILE A 14 -11.91 -5.83 -1.22
N ALA A 15 -12.64 -5.48 -0.15
CA ALA A 15 -12.64 -6.23 1.10
C ALA A 15 -13.01 -7.72 0.89
N SER A 16 -13.98 -8.02 0.00
CA SER A 16 -14.39 -9.39 -0.30
C SER A 16 -13.28 -10.25 -0.94
N LEU A 17 -12.27 -9.63 -1.56
CA LEU A 17 -11.11 -10.35 -2.13
C LEU A 17 -10.10 -10.78 -1.06
N PHE A 18 -10.17 -10.19 0.14
CA PHE A 18 -9.24 -10.41 1.24
C PHE A 18 -10.00 -10.87 2.49
N PRO A 19 -10.64 -12.05 2.46
CA PRO A 19 -11.38 -12.55 3.62
C PRO A 19 -10.45 -12.65 4.84
N LYS A 20 -10.99 -12.33 6.01
CA LYS A 20 -10.26 -12.40 7.27
C LYS A 20 -9.91 -13.88 7.52
N THR A 21 -8.64 -14.16 7.77
CA THR A 21 -8.23 -15.46 8.30
C THR A 21 -8.12 -15.36 9.82
N GLU A 22 -8.55 -16.42 10.51
CA GLU A 22 -8.39 -16.53 11.96
C GLU A 22 -6.96 -16.94 12.35
N TYR A 23 -6.21 -17.54 11.42
CA TYR A 23 -4.89 -18.10 11.68
C TYR A 23 -3.81 -17.39 10.86
N LEU A 24 -2.73 -16.99 11.55
CA LEU A 24 -1.62 -16.21 10.99
C LEU A 24 -0.74 -17.05 10.05
N ASP A 25 -0.50 -18.30 10.38
CA ASP A 25 0.24 -19.29 9.57
C ASP A 25 -0.37 -19.42 8.16
N LYS A 26 -1.69 -19.55 8.05
CA LYS A 26 -2.39 -19.62 6.76
C LYS A 26 -2.23 -18.34 5.93
N LEU A 27 -2.14 -17.17 6.58
CA LEU A 27 -1.83 -15.93 5.86
C LEU A 27 -0.39 -15.95 5.34
N VAL A 28 0.56 -16.39 6.16
CA VAL A 28 1.98 -16.47 5.77
C VAL A 28 2.15 -17.41 4.59
N GLU A 29 1.55 -18.60 4.63
CA GLU A 29 1.53 -19.56 3.51
C GLU A 29 0.96 -18.92 2.24
N LYS A 30 -0.18 -18.22 2.35
CA LYS A 30 -0.79 -17.52 1.21
C LYS A 30 0.13 -16.45 0.62
N LEU A 31 0.91 -15.75 1.45
CA LEU A 31 1.84 -14.71 1.02
C LEU A 31 3.15 -15.26 0.42
N GLN A 32 3.40 -16.57 0.51
CA GLN A 32 4.50 -17.23 -0.22
C GLN A 32 4.18 -17.41 -1.71
N ASP A 33 2.89 -17.43 -2.09
CA ASP A 33 2.47 -17.37 -3.49
C ASP A 33 2.66 -15.96 -4.06
N SER A 34 3.42 -15.85 -5.15
CA SER A 34 3.79 -14.55 -5.74
C SER A 34 2.59 -13.74 -6.21
N ASP A 35 1.58 -14.38 -6.82
CA ASP A 35 0.40 -13.68 -7.33
C ASP A 35 -0.47 -13.14 -6.20
N GLN A 36 -0.64 -13.94 -5.13
CA GLN A 36 -1.29 -13.47 -3.92
C GLN A 36 -0.49 -12.36 -3.27
N ASN A 37 0.83 -12.50 -3.13
CA ASN A 37 1.69 -11.48 -2.53
C ASN A 37 1.54 -10.12 -3.23
N ILE A 38 1.59 -10.12 -4.57
CA ILE A 38 1.38 -8.92 -5.38
C ILE A 38 -0.01 -8.32 -5.13
N LYS A 39 -1.07 -9.12 -5.07
CA LYS A 39 -2.43 -8.62 -4.76
C LYS A 39 -2.50 -7.92 -3.41
N TYR A 40 -1.89 -8.50 -2.37
CA TYR A 40 -1.82 -7.87 -1.05
C TYR A 40 -0.99 -6.57 -1.08
N ALA A 41 0.14 -6.57 -1.78
CA ALA A 41 0.97 -5.37 -1.93
C ALA A 41 0.20 -4.23 -2.64
N VAL A 42 -0.51 -4.54 -3.73
CA VAL A 42 -1.34 -3.56 -4.46
C VAL A 42 -2.46 -3.03 -3.58
N ALA A 43 -3.16 -3.89 -2.85
CA ALA A 43 -4.20 -3.46 -1.92
C ALA A 43 -3.63 -2.58 -0.80
N TYR A 44 -2.44 -2.89 -0.30
CA TYR A 44 -1.78 -2.08 0.73
C TYR A 44 -1.39 -0.68 0.22
N LEU A 45 -0.87 -0.59 -1.00
CA LEU A 45 -0.62 0.71 -1.65
C LEU A 45 -1.93 1.48 -1.89
N ALA A 46 -3.00 0.81 -2.29
CA ALA A 46 -4.31 1.42 -2.45
C ALA A 46 -4.84 2.00 -1.14
N MET A 47 -4.63 1.32 0.00
CA MET A 47 -4.99 1.84 1.33
C MET A 47 -4.34 3.18 1.62
N PHE A 48 -3.04 3.33 1.32
CA PHE A 48 -2.34 4.61 1.49
C PHE A 48 -2.86 5.70 0.57
N LYS A 49 -3.10 5.37 -0.70
CA LYS A 49 -3.69 6.31 -1.66
C LYS A 49 -5.04 6.83 -1.17
N MET A 50 -5.92 5.93 -0.71
CA MET A 50 -7.23 6.26 -0.17
C MET A 50 -7.11 7.14 1.09
N ARG A 51 -6.23 6.77 2.01
CA ARG A 51 -6.01 7.51 3.26
C ARG A 51 -5.57 8.95 3.01
N TRP A 52 -4.67 9.16 2.05
CA TRP A 52 -4.21 10.50 1.65
C TRP A 52 -5.31 11.28 0.92
N GLN A 53 -6.03 10.63 0.02
CA GLN A 53 -7.13 11.25 -0.72
C GLN A 53 -8.24 11.74 0.20
N LYS A 54 -8.63 10.96 1.22
CA LYS A 54 -9.59 11.38 2.26
C LYS A 54 -9.10 12.58 3.08
N SER A 55 -7.80 12.82 3.14
CA SER A 55 -7.19 14.01 3.76
C SER A 55 -6.97 15.17 2.78
N GLY A 56 -7.49 15.10 1.55
CA GLY A 56 -7.35 16.17 0.56
C GLY A 56 -5.98 16.23 -0.09
N HIS A 57 -5.21 15.13 -0.08
CA HIS A 57 -3.89 15.06 -0.69
C HIS A 57 -3.84 13.95 -1.73
N ASP A 58 -3.30 14.24 -2.92
CA ASP A 58 -3.15 13.25 -3.97
C ASP A 58 -1.70 12.77 -4.09
N ILE A 59 -1.50 11.47 -3.87
CA ILE A 59 -0.20 10.80 -4.03
C ILE A 59 -0.25 9.71 -5.10
N ARG A 60 -1.28 9.69 -5.96
CA ARG A 60 -1.47 8.63 -6.98
C ARG A 60 -0.28 8.50 -7.93
N ASN A 61 0.36 9.62 -8.26
CA ASN A 61 1.53 9.69 -9.15
C ASN A 61 2.84 9.94 -8.38
N ARG A 62 2.91 9.50 -7.11
CA ARG A 62 4.08 9.68 -6.24
C ARG A 62 4.64 8.32 -5.82
N PRO A 63 5.28 7.56 -6.74
CA PRO A 63 5.80 6.24 -6.41
C PRO A 63 6.89 6.31 -5.33
N ASP A 64 7.62 7.42 -5.25
CA ASP A 64 8.55 7.72 -4.16
C ASP A 64 7.88 7.71 -2.76
N ILE A 65 6.71 8.35 -2.65
CA ILE A 65 5.96 8.42 -1.39
C ILE A 65 5.26 7.09 -1.11
N LEU A 66 4.69 6.46 -2.14
CA LEU A 66 4.04 5.16 -2.00
C LEU A 66 5.04 4.08 -1.56
N GLY A 67 6.24 4.03 -2.14
CA GLY A 67 7.32 3.15 -1.69
C GLY A 67 7.77 3.46 -0.26
N THR A 68 7.87 4.74 0.10
CA THR A 68 8.17 5.15 1.47
C THR A 68 7.14 4.61 2.46
N LEU A 69 5.85 4.77 2.18
CA LEU A 69 4.76 4.29 3.04
C LEU A 69 4.69 2.77 3.08
N TYR A 70 4.95 2.08 1.97
CA TYR A 70 5.05 0.63 1.94
C TYR A 70 6.12 0.13 2.93
N SER A 71 7.30 0.75 2.93
CA SER A 71 8.41 0.37 3.82
C SER A 71 8.18 0.71 5.30
N LEU A 72 7.52 1.84 5.60
CA LEU A 72 7.32 2.32 6.97
C LEU A 72 6.04 1.82 7.62
N GLY A 73 5.05 1.48 6.80
CA GLY A 73 3.69 1.18 7.23
C GLY A 73 2.87 2.38 7.71
N SER A 74 1.64 2.07 8.15
CA SER A 74 0.62 3.04 8.60
C SER A 74 0.79 3.48 10.05
N ILE A 75 1.55 2.75 10.85
CA ILE A 75 1.75 3.00 12.28
C ILE A 75 3.24 3.31 12.53
N LYS A 76 3.52 4.37 13.29
CA LYS A 76 4.87 4.73 13.72
C LYS A 76 5.30 3.82 14.88
N ASN A 77 6.61 3.78 15.16
CA ASN A 77 7.17 3.01 16.28
C ASN A 77 6.57 3.39 17.65
N ASN A 78 6.00 4.59 17.79
CA ASN A 78 5.31 5.04 19.00
C ASN A 78 3.82 4.66 19.04
N GLY A 79 3.35 3.76 18.17
CA GLY A 79 1.98 3.29 18.09
C GLY A 79 0.98 4.27 17.46
N LYS A 80 1.40 5.50 17.14
CA LYS A 80 0.52 6.50 16.51
C LYS A 80 0.44 6.30 15.01
N GLU A 81 -0.72 6.62 14.44
CA GLU A 81 -0.90 6.65 13.00
C GLU A 81 0.12 7.59 12.32
N ARG A 82 0.61 7.17 11.16
CA ARG A 82 1.31 8.03 10.22
C ARG A 82 0.29 8.85 9.42
N VAL A 83 -0.09 9.98 10.00
CA VAL A 83 -1.05 10.92 9.41
C VAL A 83 -0.53 11.49 8.07
N PRO A 84 -1.40 11.65 7.06
CA PRO A 84 -1.06 12.34 5.83
C PRO A 84 -0.52 13.76 6.02
N HIS A 85 0.39 14.17 5.15
CA HIS A 85 0.96 15.50 5.11
C HIS A 85 0.87 16.05 3.69
N ALA A 86 0.63 17.36 3.53
CA ALA A 86 0.51 18.02 2.23
C ALA A 86 1.80 18.00 1.39
N LYS A 87 2.95 17.97 2.08
CA LYS A 87 4.29 17.91 1.46
C LYS A 87 5.05 16.72 2.05
N PRO A 88 4.71 15.48 1.69
CA PRO A 88 5.43 14.30 2.17
C PRO A 88 6.80 14.20 1.48
N ILE A 89 7.77 13.63 2.17
CA ILE A 89 9.15 13.45 1.69
C ILE A 89 9.47 11.95 1.66
N SER A 90 10.17 11.50 0.62
CA SER A 90 10.57 10.12 0.47
C SER A 90 11.71 9.73 1.41
N ASN A 91 11.77 8.45 1.79
CA ASN A 91 12.98 7.85 2.34
C ASN A 91 13.82 7.20 1.22
N SER A 92 14.94 6.59 1.59
CA SER A 92 15.82 5.89 0.64
C SER A 92 15.10 4.80 -0.16
N PHE A 93 14.24 4.01 0.49
CA PHE A 93 13.45 2.98 -0.17
C PHE A 93 12.50 3.57 -1.23
N GLY A 94 11.80 4.66 -0.87
CA GLY A 94 10.96 5.41 -1.79
C GLY A 94 11.74 5.94 -3.00
N THR A 95 12.90 6.54 -2.78
CA THR A 95 13.75 7.04 -3.87
C THR A 95 14.18 5.91 -4.82
N VAL A 96 14.50 4.73 -4.30
CA VAL A 96 14.78 3.55 -5.13
C VAL A 96 13.54 3.11 -5.92
N ALA A 97 12.37 3.07 -5.28
CA ALA A 97 11.11 2.71 -5.93
C ALA A 97 10.76 3.66 -7.09
N GLN A 98 11.01 4.96 -6.94
CA GLN A 98 10.89 5.95 -8.01
C GLN A 98 11.81 5.60 -9.20
N GLY A 99 13.07 5.27 -8.94
CA GLY A 99 14.01 4.87 -9.99
C GLY A 99 13.52 3.66 -10.79
N PHE A 100 13.01 2.62 -10.12
CA PHE A 100 12.42 1.46 -10.81
C PHE A 100 11.17 1.80 -11.63
N TYR A 101 10.33 2.69 -11.09
CA TYR A 101 9.13 3.15 -11.79
C TYR A 101 9.49 3.91 -13.07
N ASP A 102 10.49 4.80 -13.00
CA ASP A 102 10.92 5.63 -14.14
C ASP A 102 11.62 4.81 -15.23
N LEU A 103 12.39 3.78 -14.85
CA LEU A 103 13.03 2.87 -15.79
C LEU A 103 12.01 1.99 -16.55
N GLY A 104 10.78 1.87 -16.05
CA GLY A 104 9.71 1.12 -16.72
C GLY A 104 10.00 -0.39 -16.87
N LEU A 105 10.94 -0.94 -16.09
CA LEU A 105 11.42 -2.33 -16.21
C LEU A 105 10.30 -3.37 -16.12
N LEU A 106 9.21 -3.04 -15.43
CA LEU A 106 8.06 -3.92 -15.24
C LEU A 106 6.93 -3.73 -16.26
N LEU A 107 7.00 -2.72 -17.15
CA LEU A 107 5.92 -2.45 -18.11
C LEU A 107 5.72 -3.57 -19.13
N ASN A 108 6.77 -4.33 -19.42
CA ASN A 108 6.68 -5.51 -20.30
C ASN A 108 5.95 -6.68 -19.64
N GLN A 109 5.97 -6.75 -18.30
CA GLN A 109 5.34 -7.81 -17.53
C GLN A 109 3.94 -7.42 -17.04
N TYR A 110 3.74 -6.13 -16.78
CA TYR A 110 2.49 -5.55 -16.28
C TYR A 110 2.17 -4.26 -17.07
N PRO A 111 1.55 -4.38 -18.26
CA PRO A 111 1.17 -3.22 -19.06
C PRO A 111 0.12 -2.35 -18.36
N LYS A 112 0.11 -1.06 -18.71
CA LYS A 112 -0.75 -0.03 -18.10
C LYS A 112 -2.22 -0.19 -18.44
#